data_AF-A0A9D8JAH1-F1
#
_entry.id   AF-A0A9D8JAH1-F1
#
_cell.length_a   1.000
_cell.length_b   1.000
_cell.length_c   1.000
_cell.angle_alpha   90.00
_cell.angle_beta   90.00
_cell.angle_gamma   90.00
#
_symmetry.space_group_name_H-M   'P 1'
#
loop_
_entity.id
_entity.type
_entity.pdbx_description
1 polymer ?
#
loop_
_entity_poly.entity_id
_entity_poly.type
_entity_poly.pdbx_seq_one_letter_code
_entity_poly.pdbx_strand_id
1 'polypeptide(L)'
;MNSRVKIVILVCVGLLFSLYLWKSGKKRNAGVSSDKKAEEIDNSGPSEVGSGSGTADEQSSKDVAEKQRLDYPEIKRSHVGLQTVPYKENAKNARMLAIEVVPQPGCHRGDLEAIKALVGDEGSMLFTIEPMVGGGAGKNSLVASRKISVASIESGIAADIALADSPEGTYGIYLCSDNQGTGSCASKMAADYNDILSQNTVRSDRDATFFYQMIVLAKPDAQLFNGT
;
A
#
# COMPACT_ATOMS: atom_id res chain seq x y z
N MET A 1 54.43 5.43 26.73
CA MET A 1 53.11 4.77 26.92
C MET A 1 53.09 3.49 26.11
N ASN A 2 53.01 2.34 26.78
CA ASN A 2 53.37 1.03 26.25
C ASN A 2 52.32 0.44 25.30
N SER A 3 52.71 0.10 24.07
CA SER A 3 51.86 -0.53 23.03
C SER A 3 51.20 -1.85 23.45
N ARG A 4 51.64 -2.48 24.54
CA ARG A 4 51.06 -3.75 25.03
C ARG A 4 49.68 -3.58 25.67
N VAL A 5 49.32 -2.40 26.15
CA VAL A 5 48.01 -2.16 26.79
C VAL A 5 46.87 -2.04 25.76
N LYS A 6 47.17 -1.59 24.53
CA LYS A 6 46.16 -1.39 23.48
C LYS A 6 45.59 -2.70 22.90
N ILE A 7 46.38 -3.77 22.87
CA ILE A 7 45.97 -5.05 22.27
C ILE A 7 44.98 -5.80 23.18
N VAL A 8 45.16 -5.71 24.50
CA VAL A 8 44.29 -6.43 25.46
C VAL A 8 42.86 -5.87 25.44
N ILE A 9 42.70 -4.56 25.26
CA ILE A 9 41.37 -3.92 25.25
C ILE A 9 40.55 -4.34 24.02
N LEU A 10 41.19 -4.48 22.85
CA LEU A 10 40.51 -4.86 21.60
C LEU A 10 39.96 -6.29 21.63
N VAL A 11 40.67 -7.24 22.26
CA VAL A 11 40.23 -8.63 22.36
C VAL A 11 39.01 -8.76 23.30
N CYS A 12 38.99 -8.01 24.41
CA CYS A 12 37.86 -8.04 25.35
C CYS A 12 36.58 -7.46 24.75
N VAL A 13 36.67 -6.39 23.94
CA VAL A 13 35.50 -5.79 23.28
C VAL A 13 34.93 -6.73 22.20
N GLY A 14 35.78 -7.43 21.44
CA GLY A 14 35.33 -8.41 20.45
C GLY A 14 34.60 -9.61 21.06
N LEU A 15 35.08 -10.14 22.19
CA LEU A 15 34.43 -11.26 22.88
C LEU A 15 33.08 -10.88 23.49
N LEU A 16 32.94 -9.67 24.03
CA LEU A 16 31.68 -9.18 24.55
C LEU A 16 30.62 -8.98 23.45
N PHE A 17 31.04 -8.55 22.25
CA PHE A 17 30.13 -8.37 21.11
C PHE A 17 29.61 -9.71 20.54
N SER A 18 30.48 -10.73 20.45
CA SER A 18 30.07 -12.08 20.02
C SER A 18 29.09 -12.74 21.00
N LEU A 19 29.25 -12.54 22.31
CA LEU A 19 28.31 -13.07 23.31
C LEU A 19 26.95 -12.34 23.28
N TYR A 20 26.94 -11.04 22.94
CA TYR A 20 25.70 -10.29 22.81
C TYR A 20 24.85 -10.77 21.62
N LEU A 21 25.47 -11.03 20.46
CA LEU A 21 24.77 -11.51 19.28
C LEU A 21 24.20 -12.93 19.42
N TRP A 22 24.79 -13.78 20.28
CA TRP A 22 24.29 -15.13 20.46
C TRP A 22 23.00 -15.20 21.29
N LYS A 23 22.75 -14.21 22.15
CA LYS A 23 21.58 -14.21 23.04
C LYS A 23 20.27 -13.80 22.34
N SER A 24 20.36 -13.13 21.19
CA SER A 24 19.21 -12.59 20.45
C SER A 24 18.51 -13.60 19.52
N GLY A 25 19.08 -14.78 19.29
CA GLY A 25 18.68 -15.66 18.18
C GLY A 25 17.72 -16.83 18.48
N LYS A 26 17.05 -16.92 19.64
CA LYS A 26 16.29 -18.13 19.99
C LYS A 26 14.87 -17.87 20.51
N LYS A 27 13.93 -17.63 19.58
CA LYS A 27 12.50 -17.92 19.81
C LYS A 27 12.07 -19.00 18.82
N ARG A 28 11.87 -20.22 19.35
CA ARG A 28 11.28 -21.36 18.64
C ARG A 28 9.76 -21.22 18.72
N ASN A 29 9.09 -21.24 17.58
CA ASN A 29 7.64 -21.36 17.51
C ASN A 29 7.26 -22.81 17.85
N ALA A 30 6.59 -23.01 18.97
CA ALA A 30 5.88 -24.25 19.27
C ALA A 30 4.54 -24.20 18.52
N GLY A 31 4.33 -25.13 17.59
CA GLY A 31 3.06 -25.33 16.91
C GLY A 31 2.01 -25.84 17.89
N VAL A 32 0.87 -25.15 17.92
CA VAL A 32 -0.35 -25.61 18.59
C VAL A 32 -1.20 -26.29 17.51
N SER A 33 -1.32 -27.61 17.62
CA SER A 33 -2.31 -28.42 16.93
C SER A 33 -3.69 -28.11 17.53
N SER A 34 -4.69 -27.85 16.70
CA SER A 34 -6.09 -27.75 17.11
C SER A 34 -6.92 -28.69 16.25
N ASP A 35 -7.24 -29.84 16.84
CA ASP A 35 -8.29 -30.74 16.37
C ASP A 35 -9.63 -30.00 16.41
N LYS A 36 -10.25 -29.78 15.25
CA LYS A 36 -11.64 -29.33 15.16
C LYS A 36 -12.54 -30.54 14.95
N LYS A 37 -13.31 -30.84 15.98
CA LYS A 37 -14.47 -31.73 15.98
C LYS A 37 -15.60 -31.03 15.22
N ALA A 38 -16.09 -31.65 14.15
CA ALA A 38 -17.27 -31.20 13.44
C ALA A 38 -18.52 -31.48 14.30
N GLU A 39 -19.32 -30.44 14.51
CA GLU A 39 -20.65 -30.53 15.10
C GLU A 39 -21.67 -30.32 13.98
N GLU A 40 -22.54 -31.31 13.84
CA GLU A 40 -23.61 -31.45 12.88
C GLU A 40 -24.79 -30.58 13.33
N ILE A 41 -25.14 -29.56 12.53
CA ILE A 41 -26.33 -28.73 12.76
C ILE A 41 -27.44 -29.26 11.85
N ASP A 42 -28.38 -29.95 12.49
CA ASP A 42 -29.69 -30.35 11.99
C ASP A 42 -30.56 -29.09 11.80
N ASN A 43 -31.00 -28.83 10.56
CA ASN A 43 -31.91 -27.76 10.19
C ASN A 43 -33.19 -28.36 9.63
N SER A 44 -34.15 -28.63 10.52
CA SER A 44 -35.49 -29.12 10.21
C SER A 44 -36.58 -28.07 10.49
N GLY A 45 -36.99 -27.38 9.41
CA GLY A 45 -38.35 -26.85 9.17
C GLY A 45 -38.78 -25.50 9.79
N PRO A 46 -39.97 -24.97 9.44
CA PRO A 46 -40.90 -25.33 8.37
C PRO A 46 -41.15 -24.19 7.34
N SER A 47 -41.75 -24.58 6.21
CA SER A 47 -42.30 -23.70 5.18
C SER A 47 -43.52 -22.92 5.69
N GLU A 48 -43.55 -21.60 5.44
CA GLU A 48 -44.81 -20.86 5.31
C GLU A 48 -44.89 -20.22 3.93
N VAL A 49 -45.94 -20.63 3.23
CA VAL A 49 -46.36 -20.17 1.92
C VAL A 49 -47.18 -18.90 2.12
N GLY A 50 -46.56 -17.74 1.89
CA GLY A 50 -47.24 -16.44 1.82
C GLY A 50 -47.39 -16.00 0.37
N SER A 51 -48.47 -16.42 -0.30
CA SER A 51 -48.82 -15.98 -1.65
C SER A 51 -49.51 -14.61 -1.57
N GLY A 52 -48.71 -13.55 -1.72
CA GLY A 52 -49.18 -12.15 -1.80
C GLY A 52 -49.18 -11.66 -3.23
N SER A 53 -50.32 -11.81 -3.91
CA SER A 53 -50.61 -11.22 -5.21
C SER A 53 -50.83 -9.72 -5.08
N GLY A 54 -49.83 -8.92 -5.48
CA GLY A 54 -49.92 -7.47 -5.65
C GLY A 54 -49.28 -7.07 -6.98
N THR A 55 -50.06 -7.16 -8.06
CA THR A 55 -49.71 -6.65 -9.39
C THR A 55 -50.21 -5.21 -9.50
N ALA A 56 -49.27 -4.27 -9.68
CA ALA A 56 -49.40 -2.91 -10.21
C ALA A 56 -48.57 -1.92 -9.38
N ASP A 57 -47.27 -1.82 -9.70
CA ASP A 57 -46.46 -0.58 -9.62
C ASP A 57 -45.00 -0.82 -10.08
N GLU A 58 -44.75 -1.82 -10.94
CA GLU A 58 -43.42 -2.20 -11.42
C GLU A 58 -43.11 -1.61 -12.81
N GLN A 59 -43.61 -0.41 -13.10
CA GLN A 59 -43.29 0.32 -14.32
C GLN A 59 -42.76 1.74 -14.07
N SER A 60 -42.86 2.27 -12.83
CA SER A 60 -42.32 3.60 -12.50
C SER A 60 -40.87 3.59 -11.98
N SER A 61 -40.29 2.42 -11.67
CA SER A 61 -38.95 2.34 -11.07
C SER A 61 -37.81 2.18 -12.09
N LYS A 62 -38.10 1.73 -13.32
CA LYS A 62 -37.09 1.59 -14.38
C LYS A 62 -36.71 2.93 -15.01
N ASP A 63 -37.67 3.84 -15.17
CA ASP A 63 -37.42 5.15 -15.77
C ASP A 63 -36.63 6.09 -14.85
N VAL A 64 -36.67 5.90 -13.52
CA VAL A 64 -35.85 6.69 -12.57
C VAL A 64 -34.40 6.22 -12.56
N ALA A 65 -34.16 4.90 -12.67
CA ALA A 65 -32.81 4.33 -12.71
C ALA A 65 -32.08 4.66 -14.03
N GLU A 66 -32.81 4.78 -15.14
CA GLU A 66 -32.23 5.14 -16.43
C GLU A 66 -31.95 6.65 -16.54
N LYS A 67 -32.80 7.49 -15.94
CA LYS A 67 -32.61 8.95 -15.95
C LYS A 67 -31.50 9.45 -15.02
N GLN A 68 -31.17 8.71 -13.95
CA GLN A 68 -29.98 9.00 -13.12
C GLN A 68 -28.65 8.60 -13.80
N ARG A 69 -28.69 7.87 -14.92
CA ARG A 69 -27.49 7.42 -15.63
C ARG A 69 -26.92 8.46 -16.60
N LEU A 70 -27.68 9.52 -16.90
CA LEU A 70 -27.37 10.50 -17.95
C LEU A 70 -26.78 11.84 -17.45
N ASP A 71 -26.59 12.00 -16.14
CA ASP A 71 -26.03 13.23 -15.54
C ASP A 71 -24.69 12.97 -14.80
N TYR A 72 -23.99 11.89 -15.15
CA TYR A 72 -22.57 11.81 -14.81
C TYR A 72 -21.81 12.76 -15.74
N PRO A 73 -21.09 13.77 -15.22
CA PRO A 73 -20.23 14.60 -16.06
C PRO A 73 -19.33 13.66 -16.84
N GLU A 74 -19.25 13.85 -18.16
CA GLU A 74 -18.41 13.06 -19.06
C GLU A 74 -17.09 12.71 -18.36
N ILE A 75 -17.00 11.49 -17.85
CA ILE A 75 -15.72 10.88 -17.55
C ILE A 75 -15.13 10.74 -18.93
N LYS A 76 -14.36 11.77 -19.35
CA LYS A 76 -13.54 11.74 -20.56
C LYS A 76 -12.92 10.37 -20.57
N ARG A 77 -13.30 9.53 -21.55
CA ARG A 77 -12.81 8.16 -21.67
C ARG A 77 -11.28 8.25 -21.64
N SER A 78 -10.69 8.02 -20.47
CA SER A 78 -9.25 8.03 -20.30
C SER A 78 -8.75 6.92 -21.19
N HIS A 79 -7.95 7.26 -22.18
CA HIS A 79 -7.35 6.27 -23.04
C HIS A 79 -6.44 5.40 -22.15
N VAL A 80 -6.79 4.12 -21.98
CA VAL A 80 -5.88 3.13 -21.37
C VAL A 80 -4.56 3.21 -22.12
N GLY A 81 -3.47 3.52 -21.40
CA GLY A 81 -2.20 3.78 -22.05
C GLY A 81 -1.24 4.61 -21.20
N LEU A 82 -0.12 5.00 -21.81
CA LEU A 82 0.89 5.83 -21.16
C LEU A 82 0.49 7.31 -21.28
N GLN A 83 0.29 7.95 -20.14
CA GLN A 83 0.05 9.38 -20.01
C GLN A 83 1.35 10.11 -19.74
N THR A 84 1.68 11.10 -20.56
CA THR A 84 2.84 11.97 -20.33
C THR A 84 2.60 12.88 -19.12
N VAL A 85 3.57 12.89 -18.20
CA VAL A 85 3.62 13.76 -17.03
C VAL A 85 4.90 14.60 -17.11
N PRO A 86 4.78 15.92 -17.30
CA PRO A 86 5.95 16.78 -17.39
C PRO A 86 6.66 16.88 -16.03
N TYR A 87 7.99 16.93 -16.04
CA TYR A 87 8.72 17.31 -14.84
C TYR A 87 8.60 18.80 -14.57
N LYS A 88 8.66 19.17 -13.29
CA LYS A 88 8.97 20.53 -12.87
C LYS A 88 10.44 20.59 -12.45
N GLU A 89 11.06 21.75 -12.56
CA GLU A 89 12.37 22.00 -11.97
C GLU A 89 12.19 22.84 -10.71
N ASN A 90 12.91 22.50 -9.64
CA ASN A 90 12.97 23.34 -8.45
C ASN A 90 14.11 24.38 -8.55
N ALA A 91 14.22 25.26 -7.56
CA ALA A 91 15.27 26.29 -7.51
C ALA A 91 16.72 25.75 -7.48
N LYS A 92 16.91 24.43 -7.29
CA LYS A 92 18.20 23.73 -7.31
C LYS A 92 18.42 22.93 -8.61
N ASN A 93 17.58 23.14 -9.63
CA ASN A 93 17.56 22.38 -10.88
C ASN A 93 17.33 20.87 -10.68
N ALA A 94 16.75 20.46 -9.56
CA ALA A 94 16.35 19.07 -9.38
C ALA A 94 15.00 18.82 -10.06
N ARG A 95 14.90 17.68 -10.75
CA ARG A 95 13.66 17.23 -11.40
C ARG A 95 12.65 16.84 -10.33
N MET A 96 11.45 17.37 -10.46
CA MET A 96 10.32 17.12 -9.58
C MET A 96 9.20 16.48 -10.38
N LEU A 97 8.59 15.43 -9.82
CA LEU A 97 7.38 14.83 -10.36
C LEU A 97 6.19 15.29 -9.53
N ALA A 98 5.18 15.87 -10.17
CA ALA A 98 3.92 16.19 -9.52
C ALA A 98 3.10 14.91 -9.38
N ILE A 99 2.73 14.57 -8.15
CA ILE A 99 1.94 13.38 -7.84
C ILE A 99 0.73 13.82 -7.04
N GLU A 100 -0.42 13.29 -7.42
CA GLU A 100 -1.68 13.53 -6.76
C GLU A 100 -2.27 12.22 -6.27
N VAL A 101 -2.63 12.16 -5.00
CA VAL A 101 -3.45 11.08 -4.43
C VAL A 101 -4.85 11.66 -4.26
N VAL A 102 -5.82 11.08 -4.95
CA VAL A 102 -7.20 11.60 -5.00
C VAL A 102 -8.13 10.67 -4.21
N PRO A 103 -8.79 11.14 -3.14
CA PRO A 103 -9.55 10.29 -2.21
C PRO A 103 -10.88 9.76 -2.75
N GLN A 104 -11.54 10.46 -3.68
CA GLN A 104 -12.75 10.02 -4.39
C GLN A 104 -13.02 10.94 -5.60
N PRO A 105 -13.74 10.48 -6.64
CA PRO A 105 -14.31 9.14 -6.82
C PRO A 105 -13.26 8.06 -7.23
N GLY A 106 -11.97 8.40 -7.23
CA GLY A 106 -10.89 7.52 -7.71
C GLY A 106 -10.51 6.34 -6.81
N CYS A 107 -10.75 6.40 -5.50
CA CYS A 107 -10.55 5.25 -4.61
C CYS A 107 -11.80 4.37 -4.56
N HIS A 108 -11.61 3.05 -4.55
CA HIS A 108 -12.71 2.14 -4.31
C HIS A 108 -13.18 2.29 -2.85
N ARG A 109 -14.49 2.22 -2.65
CA ARG A 109 -15.08 2.21 -1.31
C ARG A 109 -14.48 1.03 -0.52
N GLY A 110 -13.79 1.31 0.59
CA GLY A 110 -13.07 0.31 1.38
C GLY A 110 -11.54 0.52 1.44
N ASP A 111 -10.94 1.26 0.49
CA ASP A 111 -9.47 1.46 0.47
C ASP A 111 -8.98 2.27 1.67
N LEU A 112 -9.64 3.41 1.93
CA LEU A 112 -9.31 4.28 3.04
C LEU A 112 -9.61 3.60 4.39
N GLU A 113 -10.72 2.86 4.47
CA GLU A 113 -11.11 2.09 5.64
C GLU A 113 -10.08 0.99 5.94
N ALA A 114 -9.56 0.30 4.91
CA ALA A 114 -8.52 -0.70 5.07
C ALA A 114 -7.20 -0.08 5.56
N ILE A 115 -6.82 1.09 5.02
CA ILE A 115 -5.65 1.84 5.50
C ILE A 115 -5.85 2.23 6.97
N LYS A 116 -6.98 2.86 7.32
CA LYS A 116 -7.33 3.26 8.69
C LYS A 116 -7.33 2.06 9.65
N ALA A 117 -7.85 0.92 9.22
CA ALA A 117 -7.85 -0.31 10.03
C ALA A 117 -6.43 -0.81 10.35
N LEU A 118 -5.45 -0.57 9.46
CA LEU A 118 -4.07 -1.02 9.66
C LEU A 118 -3.22 -0.04 10.45
N VAL A 119 -3.24 1.24 10.09
CA VAL A 119 -2.33 2.26 10.67
C VAL A 119 -3.01 3.22 11.64
N GLY A 120 -4.33 3.15 11.79
CA GLY A 120 -5.15 4.08 12.57
C GLY A 120 -5.44 5.39 11.84
N ASP A 121 -6.40 6.15 12.36
CA ASP A 121 -6.83 7.44 11.78
C ASP A 121 -5.71 8.49 11.78
N GLU A 122 -4.87 8.48 12.83
CA GLU A 122 -3.69 9.34 12.97
C GLU A 122 -2.41 8.71 12.39
N GLY A 123 -2.57 7.58 11.68
CA GLY A 123 -1.47 6.82 11.11
C GLY A 123 -0.78 7.52 9.94
N SER A 124 0.31 6.90 9.49
CA SER A 124 1.00 7.32 8.27
C SER A 124 1.37 6.14 7.41
N MET A 125 1.26 6.33 6.10
CA MET A 125 1.73 5.40 5.07
C MET A 125 3.07 5.88 4.54
N LEU A 126 3.84 4.95 3.99
CA LEU A 126 5.05 5.23 3.25
C LEU A 126 4.73 5.28 1.75
N PHE A 127 5.06 6.40 1.13
CA PHE A 127 5.03 6.59 -0.31
C PHE A 127 6.45 6.45 -0.87
N THR A 128 6.65 5.64 -1.90
CA THR A 128 7.96 5.47 -2.55
C THR A 128 7.88 5.47 -4.07
N ILE A 129 8.99 5.85 -4.71
CA ILE A 129 9.25 5.60 -6.13
C ILE A 129 10.48 4.71 -6.21
N GLU A 130 10.33 3.50 -6.75
CA GLU A 130 11.35 2.44 -6.71
C GLU A 130 11.36 1.61 -7.99
N PRO A 131 12.50 1.02 -8.40
CA PRO A 131 12.55 0.13 -9.55
C PRO A 131 11.62 -1.08 -9.38
N MET A 132 10.93 -1.48 -10.45
CA MET A 132 10.00 -2.63 -10.40
C MET A 132 10.70 -4.00 -10.44
N VAL A 133 12.00 -4.06 -10.74
CA VAL A 133 12.70 -5.33 -10.96
C VAL A 133 12.89 -6.07 -9.62
N GLY A 134 12.17 -7.19 -9.48
CA GLY A 134 12.15 -8.02 -8.29
C GLY A 134 13.51 -8.62 -7.97
N GLY A 135 13.94 -8.53 -6.71
CA GLY A 135 15.12 -9.28 -6.23
C GLY A 135 16.02 -8.58 -5.21
N GLY A 136 15.69 -7.38 -4.72
CA GLY A 136 16.45 -6.74 -3.65
C GLY A 136 16.84 -5.31 -3.94
N ALA A 137 15.89 -4.50 -4.40
CA ALA A 137 15.98 -3.05 -4.38
C ALA A 137 16.02 -2.58 -2.91
N GLY A 138 17.19 -2.65 -2.27
CA GLY A 138 17.40 -2.02 -0.96
C GLY A 138 17.25 -0.49 -1.05
N LYS A 139 17.28 0.20 0.10
CA LYS A 139 17.23 1.67 0.21
C LYS A 139 18.09 2.44 -0.81
N ASN A 140 19.15 1.81 -1.32
CA ASN A 140 20.09 2.39 -2.29
C ASN A 140 19.53 2.57 -3.71
N SER A 141 18.37 2.01 -4.02
CA SER A 141 17.71 2.14 -5.33
C SER A 141 16.44 3.00 -5.29
N LEU A 142 16.18 3.61 -4.13
CA LEU A 142 15.04 4.47 -3.87
C LEU A 142 15.20 5.79 -4.63
N VAL A 143 14.24 6.11 -5.50
CA VAL A 143 14.20 7.39 -6.23
C VAL A 143 13.66 8.48 -5.33
N ALA A 144 12.60 8.15 -4.58
CA ALA A 144 11.97 9.05 -3.64
C ALA A 144 11.24 8.28 -2.53
N SER A 145 11.16 8.88 -1.35
CA SER A 145 10.39 8.34 -0.22
C SER A 145 9.85 9.46 0.65
N ARG A 146 8.59 9.31 1.07
CA ARG A 146 7.90 10.27 1.91
C ARG A 146 6.86 9.57 2.77
N LYS A 147 6.75 9.97 4.04
CA LYS A 147 5.60 9.60 4.87
C LYS A 147 4.40 10.49 4.54
N ILE A 148 3.23 9.89 4.36
CA ILE A 148 1.97 10.57 4.08
C ILE A 148 1.00 10.19 5.20
N SER A 149 0.40 11.18 5.86
CA SER A 149 -0.61 10.90 6.89
C SER A 149 -1.91 10.40 6.28
N VAL A 150 -2.67 9.60 7.03
CA VAL A 150 -4.01 9.15 6.60
C VAL A 150 -4.93 10.34 6.31
N ALA A 151 -4.89 11.38 7.15
CA ALA A 151 -5.64 12.62 6.89
C ALA A 151 -5.29 13.28 5.53
N SER A 152 -4.02 13.23 5.10
CA SER A 152 -3.61 13.75 3.78
C SER A 152 -4.11 12.87 2.63
N ILE A 153 -4.22 11.56 2.84
CA ILE A 153 -4.80 10.65 1.85
C ILE A 153 -6.30 10.94 1.73
N GLU A 154 -7.01 11.05 2.85
CA GLU A 154 -8.46 11.30 2.92
C GLU A 154 -8.89 12.65 2.33
N SER A 155 -8.09 13.70 2.52
CA SER A 155 -8.33 15.03 1.94
C SER A 155 -7.78 15.19 0.53
N GLY A 156 -6.97 14.24 0.09
CA GLY A 156 -6.17 14.31 -1.12
C GLY A 156 -4.90 15.12 -0.94
N ILE A 157 -3.83 14.64 -1.58
CA ILE A 157 -2.52 15.27 -1.50
C ILE A 157 -1.93 15.43 -2.89
N ALA A 158 -1.62 16.68 -3.24
CA ALA A 158 -0.73 17.02 -4.34
C ALA A 158 0.67 17.30 -3.77
N ALA A 159 1.67 16.59 -4.28
CA ALA A 159 3.05 16.74 -3.86
C ALA A 159 3.99 16.76 -5.06
N ASP A 160 4.88 17.75 -5.07
CA ASP A 160 6.05 17.72 -5.96
C ASP A 160 7.14 16.90 -5.26
N ILE A 161 7.51 15.78 -5.89
CA ILE A 161 8.49 14.85 -5.35
C ILE A 161 9.80 15.00 -6.12
N ALA A 162 10.85 15.36 -5.39
CA ALA A 162 12.19 15.39 -5.95
C ALA A 162 12.59 13.99 -6.35
N LEU A 163 12.85 13.80 -7.64
CA LEU A 163 13.52 12.61 -8.13
C LEU A 163 14.99 12.82 -7.81
N ALA A 164 15.62 11.86 -7.14
CA ALA A 164 17.08 11.83 -7.05
C ALA A 164 17.70 11.84 -8.47
N ASP A 165 19.03 11.83 -8.57
CA ASP A 165 19.73 11.60 -9.85
C ASP A 165 19.50 10.16 -10.34
N SER A 166 18.24 9.85 -10.64
CA SER A 166 17.75 8.54 -10.97
C SER A 166 17.88 8.36 -12.48
N PRO A 167 18.41 7.20 -12.90
CA PRO A 167 18.54 6.89 -14.32
C PRO A 167 17.15 6.78 -14.95
N GLU A 168 17.09 6.99 -16.26
CA GLU A 168 15.88 6.68 -17.02
C GLU A 168 15.57 5.18 -16.91
N GLY A 169 14.29 4.83 -16.83
CA GLY A 169 13.87 3.44 -16.65
C GLY A 169 12.46 3.28 -16.13
N THR A 170 12.09 2.03 -15.86
CA THR A 170 10.76 1.65 -15.35
C THR A 170 10.77 1.53 -13.83
N TYR A 171 9.85 2.25 -13.20
CA TYR A 171 9.68 2.34 -11.76
C TYR A 171 8.23 2.08 -11.39
N GLY A 172 8.01 1.76 -10.12
CA GLY A 172 6.71 1.76 -9.48
C GLY A 172 6.60 2.93 -8.52
N ILE A 173 5.43 3.54 -8.50
CA ILE A 173 4.94 4.42 -7.45
C ILE A 173 4.17 3.53 -6.48
N TYR A 174 4.55 3.53 -5.21
CA TYR A 174 3.97 2.65 -4.21
C TYR A 174 3.43 3.43 -3.01
N LEU A 175 2.36 2.91 -2.41
CA LEU A 175 1.91 3.28 -1.08
C LEU A 175 1.83 2.02 -0.21
N CYS A 176 2.58 1.98 0.89
CA CYS A 176 2.64 0.82 1.77
C CYS A 176 2.68 1.19 3.25
N SER A 177 2.34 0.26 4.13
CA SER A 177 2.67 0.37 5.56
C SER A 177 4.15 0.09 5.77
N ASP A 178 4.79 0.73 6.76
CA ASP A 178 6.21 0.57 7.08
C ASP A 178 6.46 0.48 8.59
N ASN A 179 5.73 -0.41 9.25
CA ASN A 179 5.82 -0.67 10.68
C ASN A 179 7.22 -1.21 11.06
N GLN A 180 7.91 -1.87 10.14
CA GLN A 180 9.28 -2.35 10.36
C GLN A 180 10.37 -1.30 10.04
N GLY A 181 10.00 -0.12 9.53
CA GLY A 181 10.95 0.97 9.26
C GLY A 181 11.94 0.68 8.11
N THR A 182 11.52 -0.15 7.15
CA THR A 182 12.34 -0.54 6.00
C THR A 182 12.61 0.63 5.05
N GLY A 183 11.71 1.63 5.02
CA GLY A 183 11.81 2.77 4.11
C GLY A 183 11.62 2.43 2.64
N SER A 184 11.07 1.26 2.33
CA SER A 184 10.86 0.73 0.97
C SER A 184 9.49 0.05 0.85
N CYS A 185 8.89 0.05 -0.34
CA CYS A 185 7.65 -0.68 -0.63
C CYS A 185 7.84 -1.82 -1.64
N ALA A 186 8.90 -1.79 -2.46
CA ALA A 186 9.08 -2.70 -3.60
C ALA A 186 9.09 -4.20 -3.26
N SER A 187 9.54 -4.58 -2.05
CA SER A 187 9.60 -5.98 -1.61
C SER A 187 8.40 -6.44 -0.79
N LYS A 188 7.44 -5.55 -0.53
CA LYS A 188 6.27 -5.85 0.30
C LYS A 188 5.20 -6.54 -0.55
N MET A 189 4.51 -7.49 0.08
CA MET A 189 3.38 -8.16 -0.56
C MET A 189 2.22 -7.18 -0.74
N ALA A 190 1.45 -7.36 -1.80
CA ALA A 190 0.20 -6.62 -1.98
C ALA A 190 -0.75 -6.92 -0.81
N ALA A 191 -1.46 -5.89 -0.36
CA ALA A 191 -2.49 -6.00 0.67
C ALA A 191 -3.66 -6.84 0.16
N ASP A 192 -4.09 -7.82 0.94
CA ASP A 192 -5.36 -8.51 0.71
C ASP A 192 -6.47 -7.79 1.50
N TYR A 193 -7.31 -7.07 0.78
CA TYR A 193 -8.40 -6.29 1.37
C TYR A 193 -9.44 -7.16 2.08
N ASN A 194 -9.66 -8.39 1.64
CA ASN A 194 -10.59 -9.29 2.32
C ASN A 194 -10.03 -9.71 3.68
N ASP A 195 -8.72 -9.96 3.75
CA ASP A 195 -8.04 -10.26 5.01
C ASP A 195 -8.07 -9.06 5.96
N ILE A 196 -7.88 -7.84 5.45
CA ILE A 196 -7.91 -6.62 6.27
C ILE A 196 -9.31 -6.35 6.82
N LEU A 197 -10.34 -6.40 5.97
CA LEU A 197 -11.71 -6.04 6.33
C LEU A 197 -12.43 -7.14 7.13
N SER A 198 -12.04 -8.41 7.00
CA SER A 198 -12.67 -9.50 7.75
C SER A 198 -12.32 -9.54 9.24
N GLN A 199 -11.47 -8.61 9.72
CA GLN A 199 -11.07 -8.44 11.14
C GLN A 199 -10.49 -9.70 11.82
N ASN A 200 -10.28 -10.80 11.09
CA ASN A 200 -9.88 -12.09 11.67
C ASN A 200 -8.45 -12.13 12.19
N THR A 201 -7.64 -11.14 11.82
CA THR A 201 -6.47 -10.62 12.54
C THR A 201 -5.82 -9.66 11.55
N VAL A 202 -6.11 -8.35 11.66
CA VAL A 202 -5.25 -7.36 11.03
C VAL A 202 -3.93 -7.45 11.77
N ARG A 203 -3.08 -8.33 11.28
CA ARG A 203 -1.73 -8.57 11.74
C ARG A 203 -0.97 -7.29 11.45
N SER A 204 -1.01 -6.35 12.39
CA SER A 204 -0.28 -5.08 12.33
C SER A 204 1.23 -5.29 12.22
N ASP A 205 1.72 -6.52 12.40
CA ASP A 205 3.09 -6.94 12.14
C ASP A 205 3.43 -7.11 10.65
N ARG A 206 2.45 -7.06 9.73
CA ARG A 206 2.68 -7.21 8.29
C ARG A 206 2.68 -5.87 7.57
N ASP A 207 3.86 -5.51 7.08
CA ASP A 207 4.01 -4.45 6.10
C ASP A 207 3.48 -4.92 4.74
N ALA A 208 2.61 -4.12 4.12
CA ALA A 208 1.94 -4.46 2.88
C ALA A 208 1.79 -3.25 1.95
N THR A 209 1.74 -3.50 0.65
CA THR A 209 1.53 -2.50 -0.40
C THR A 209 0.04 -2.39 -0.73
N PHE A 210 -0.54 -1.21 -0.57
CA PHE A 210 -1.95 -0.92 -0.81
C PHE A 210 -2.20 -0.39 -2.22
N PHE A 211 -1.25 0.37 -2.73
CA PHE A 211 -1.35 0.96 -4.06
C PHE A 211 -0.04 0.77 -4.79
N TYR A 212 -0.14 0.47 -6.09
CA TYR A 212 1.00 0.47 -7.00
C TYR A 212 0.58 1.06 -8.35
N GLN A 213 1.49 1.83 -8.95
CA GLN A 213 1.31 2.39 -10.28
C GLN A 213 2.64 2.38 -11.03
N MET A 214 2.68 1.82 -12.23
CA MET A 214 3.87 1.86 -13.08
C MET A 214 4.10 3.26 -13.64
N ILE A 215 5.36 3.71 -13.61
CA ILE A 215 5.85 4.93 -14.24
C ILE A 215 7.16 4.65 -14.98
N VAL A 216 7.33 5.23 -16.15
CA VAL A 216 8.60 5.28 -16.87
C VAL A 216 9.18 6.67 -16.70
N LEU A 217 10.35 6.77 -16.08
CA LEU A 217 11.10 8.02 -16.03
C LEU A 217 11.96 8.09 -17.29
N ALA A 218 11.65 9.02 -18.19
CA ALA A 218 12.44 9.31 -19.38
C ALA A 218 12.87 10.79 -19.38
N LYS A 219 13.55 11.26 -20.44
CA LYS A 219 13.69 12.68 -20.75
C LYS A 219 12.98 12.97 -22.08
N PRO A 220 12.28 14.09 -22.22
CA PRO A 220 12.16 15.20 -21.27
C PRO A 220 11.06 15.04 -20.20
N ASP A 221 10.31 13.94 -20.22
CA ASP A 221 9.10 13.74 -19.40
C ASP A 221 9.05 12.34 -18.78
N ALA A 222 8.10 12.16 -17.85
CA ALA A 222 7.74 10.85 -17.35
C ALA A 222 6.48 10.34 -18.07
N GLN A 223 6.29 9.03 -18.07
CA GLN A 223 5.11 8.37 -18.61
C GLN A 223 4.46 7.52 -17.53
N LEU A 224 3.26 7.89 -17.10
CA LEU A 224 2.46 7.16 -16.13
C LEU A 224 1.55 6.18 -16.87
N PHE A 225 1.50 4.93 -16.47
CA PHE A 225 0.51 4.01 -17.03
C PHE A 225 -0.87 4.34 -16.46
N ASN A 226 -1.86 4.63 -17.28
CA ASN A 226 -3.25 4.77 -16.82
C ASN A 226 -4.02 3.50 -17.22
N GLY A 227 -4.41 2.72 -16.21
CA GLY A 227 -5.13 1.44 -16.38
C GLY A 227 -6.62 1.52 -16.06
N THR A 228 -7.19 2.72 -15.89
CA THR A 228 -8.61 2.93 -15.59
C THR A 228 -9.54 2.61 -16.75
#